data_AF-A0A2V5R2U8-F1
#
_entry.id   AF-A0A2V5R2U8-F1
#
_cell.length_a   1.000
_cell.length_b   1.000
_cell.length_c   1.000
_cell.angle_alpha   90.00
_cell.angle_beta   90.00
_cell.angle_gamma   90.00
#
_symmetry.space_group_name_H-M   'P 1'
#
loop_
_entity.id
_entity.type
_entity.pdbx_description
1 polymer ?
#
loop_
_entity_poly.entity_id
_entity_poly.type
_entity_poly.pdbx_seq_one_letter_code
_entity_poly.pdbx_strand_id
1 'polypeptide(L)'
;MYRTAKTELIGDVLVRFSKAGDFDLTVSKGPGVTLLALRQDATFAEVKGPFARGGWSGPIDQAPQQLRGWLGVRDKFLHAPNQKILRYVANDETFLFRL
;
A
#
# COMPACT_ATOMS: atom_id res chain seq x y z
N MET A 1 7.32 3.73 -6.28
CA MET A 1 6.61 4.59 -7.24
C MET A 1 5.15 4.17 -7.30
N TYR A 2 4.25 5.13 -7.20
CA TYR A 2 2.81 4.95 -7.41
C TYR A 2 2.36 5.92 -8.50
N ARG A 3 1.51 5.48 -9.42
CA ARG A 3 1.06 6.29 -10.54
C ARG A 3 -0.40 6.04 -10.88
N THR A 4 -1.12 7.12 -11.16
CA THR A 4 -2.41 7.14 -11.83
C THR A 4 -2.34 8.13 -12.99
N ALA A 5 -3.43 8.32 -13.74
CA ALA A 5 -3.50 9.34 -14.80
C ALA A 5 -3.26 10.78 -14.30
N LYS A 6 -3.51 11.06 -13.01
CA LYS A 6 -3.44 12.42 -12.43
C LYS A 6 -2.33 12.61 -11.41
N THR A 7 -1.76 11.51 -10.91
CA THR A 7 -0.82 11.55 -9.79
C THR A 7 0.36 10.64 -10.07
N GLU A 8 1.57 11.14 -9.86
CA GLU A 8 2.78 10.33 -9.81
C GLU A 8 3.50 10.61 -8.50
N LEU A 9 3.78 9.54 -7.75
CA LEU A 9 4.53 9.59 -6.51
C LEU A 9 5.79 8.73 -6.64
N ILE A 10 6.91 9.37 -6.38
CA ILE A 10 8.20 8.71 -6.15
C ILE A 10 8.64 9.08 -4.74
N GLY A 11 9.02 8.09 -3.95
CA GLY A 11 9.35 8.24 -2.55
C GLY A 11 9.88 6.95 -1.95
N ASP A 12 10.26 7.05 -0.69
CA ASP A 12 10.75 5.92 0.10
C ASP A 12 9.58 5.04 0.53
N VAL A 13 9.86 3.74 0.58
CA VAL A 13 8.91 2.73 1.02
C VAL A 13 9.57 1.88 2.10
N LEU A 14 8.84 1.68 3.19
CA LEU A 14 9.13 0.65 4.17
C LEU A 14 8.01 -0.39 4.12
N VAL A 15 8.36 -1.66 3.90
CA VAL A 15 7.43 -2.78 3.92
C VAL A 15 7.86 -3.77 4.98
N ARG A 16 6.91 -4.20 5.80
CA ARG A 16 7.09 -5.30 6.75
C ARG A 16 5.91 -6.24 6.61
N PHE A 17 6.18 -7.54 6.60
CA PHE A 17 5.13 -8.55 6.56
C PHE A 17 5.55 -9.80 7.33
N SER A 18 4.58 -10.49 7.91
CA SER A 18 4.79 -11.70 8.70
C SER A 18 4.27 -12.94 7.96
N LYS A 19 4.74 -14.13 8.36
CA LYS A 19 4.17 -15.40 7.86
C LYS A 19 2.70 -15.60 8.28
N ALA A 20 2.26 -14.93 9.35
CA ALA A 20 0.86 -14.93 9.77
C ALA A 20 -0.02 -14.04 8.89
N GLY A 21 0.58 -13.26 7.98
CA GLY A 21 -0.15 -12.42 7.03
C GLY A 21 -0.39 -11.00 7.54
N ASP A 22 0.26 -10.57 8.60
CA ASP A 22 0.30 -9.15 8.97
C ASP A 22 1.13 -8.40 7.94
N PHE A 23 0.70 -7.18 7.62
CA PHE A 23 1.33 -6.33 6.62
C PHE A 23 1.32 -4.87 7.06
N ASP A 24 2.49 -4.26 7.10
CA ASP A 24 2.68 -2.82 7.28
C ASP A 24 3.38 -2.25 6.04
N LEU A 25 2.83 -1.18 5.49
CA LEU A 25 3.41 -0.38 4.43
C LEU A 25 3.42 1.09 4.83
N THR A 26 4.58 1.71 4.79
CA THR A 26 4.73 3.16 4.92
C THR A 26 5.32 3.73 3.63
N VAL A 27 4.68 4.77 3.10
CA VAL A 27 5.18 5.53 1.95
C VAL A 27 5.48 6.97 2.41
N SER A 28 6.70 7.44 2.14
CA SER A 28 7.13 8.79 2.50
C SER A 28 7.78 9.53 1.34
N LYS A 29 7.64 10.86 1.30
CA LYS A 29 8.30 11.72 0.29
C LYS A 29 9.72 12.14 0.69
N GLY A 30 10.13 11.81 1.91
CA GLY A 30 11.39 12.20 2.52
C GLY A 30 11.25 12.19 4.05
N PRO A 31 12.29 12.62 4.79
CA PRO A 31 12.31 12.59 6.24
C PRO A 31 11.08 13.30 6.85
N GLY A 32 10.33 12.59 7.68
CA GLY A 32 9.18 13.13 8.43
C GLY A 32 7.87 13.31 7.64
N VAL A 33 7.85 13.10 6.32
CA VAL A 33 6.63 13.30 5.50
C VAL A 33 6.04 11.95 5.08
N THR A 34 5.15 11.41 5.92
CA THR A 34 4.38 10.20 5.61
C THR A 34 3.17 10.55 4.74
N LEU A 35 3.08 9.94 3.57
CA LEU A 35 1.97 10.12 2.63
C LEU A 35 0.89 9.04 2.79
N LEU A 36 1.33 7.84 3.17
CA LEU A 36 0.46 6.70 3.42
C LEU A 36 1.09 5.83 4.52
N ALA A 37 0.29 5.47 5.50
CA ALA A 37 0.58 4.35 6.40
C ALA A 37 -0.57 3.36 6.29
N LEU A 38 -0.26 2.12 5.94
CA LEU A 38 -1.20 1.02 5.78
C LEU A 38 -0.80 -0.09 6.74
N ARG A 39 -1.75 -0.55 7.54
CA ARG A 39 -1.66 -1.76 8.35
C ARG A 39 -2.81 -2.67 7.96
N GLN A 40 -2.53 -3.94 7.76
CA GLN A 40 -3.53 -4.87 7.26
C GLN A 40 -3.21 -6.29 7.70
N ASP A 41 -4.26 -7.02 8.05
CA ASP A 41 -4.23 -8.48 8.22
C ASP A 41 -5.11 -9.16 7.14
N ALA A 42 -5.55 -10.40 7.38
CA ALA A 42 -6.40 -11.12 6.44
C ALA A 42 -7.83 -10.57 6.31
N THR A 43 -8.32 -9.82 7.29
CA THR A 43 -9.73 -9.41 7.43
C THR A 43 -9.92 -7.91 7.59
N PHE A 44 -8.95 -7.23 8.19
CA PHE A 44 -9.06 -5.83 8.59
C PHE A 44 -7.90 -5.01 8.03
N ALA A 45 -8.17 -3.73 7.76
CA ALA A 45 -7.12 -2.79 7.41
C ALA A 45 -7.35 -1.41 8.01
N GLU A 46 -6.26 -0.74 8.32
CA GLU A 46 -6.20 0.67 8.67
C GLU A 46 -5.27 1.39 7.68
N VAL A 47 -5.76 2.47 7.10
CA VAL A 47 -5.01 3.33 6.19
C VAL A 47 -5.06 4.76 6.71
N LYS A 48 -3.91 5.42 6.79
CA LYS A 48 -3.79 6.81 7.25
C LYS A 48 -2.96 7.63 6.27
N GLY A 49 -3.19 8.94 6.30
CA GLY A 49 -2.42 9.92 5.54
C GLY A 49 -3.18 10.56 4.39
N PRO A 50 -2.56 11.54 3.71
CA PRO A 50 -3.19 12.31 2.65
C PRO A 50 -3.66 11.47 1.47
N PHE A 51 -2.98 10.36 1.17
CA PHE A 51 -3.41 9.47 0.07
C PHE A 51 -4.66 8.65 0.42
N ALA A 52 -5.00 8.54 1.70
CA ALA A 52 -6.23 7.95 2.18
C ALA A 52 -7.32 9.00 2.49
N ARG A 53 -7.15 10.26 2.06
CA ARG A 53 -8.07 11.38 2.35
C ARG A 53 -8.39 11.54 3.84
N GLY A 54 -7.38 11.48 4.70
CA GLY A 54 -7.53 11.59 6.16
C GLY A 54 -7.49 10.24 6.88
N GLY A 55 -7.82 9.15 6.18
CA GLY A 55 -7.68 7.78 6.66
C GLY A 55 -9.00 7.02 6.67
N TRP A 56 -8.89 5.71 6.75
CA TRP A 56 -10.01 4.77 6.84
C TRP A 56 -9.56 3.54 7.63
N SER A 57 -10.48 2.92 8.35
CA SER A 57 -10.22 1.71 9.11
C SER A 57 -11.47 0.83 9.09
N GLY A 58 -11.33 -0.46 8.84
CA GLY A 58 -12.46 -1.37 8.76
C GLY A 58 -12.17 -2.72 8.12
N PRO A 59 -13.22 -3.56 8.01
CA PRO A 59 -13.18 -4.80 7.24
C PRO A 59 -12.80 -4.55 5.78
N ILE A 60 -11.88 -5.35 5.23
CA ILE A 60 -11.33 -5.15 3.88
C ILE A 60 -12.42 -5.16 2.82
N ASP A 61 -13.45 -5.99 2.97
CA ASP A 61 -14.61 -6.09 2.08
C ASP A 61 -15.50 -4.82 2.07
N GLN A 62 -15.38 -3.95 3.08
CA GLN A 62 -16.07 -2.66 3.17
C GLN A 62 -15.19 -1.46 2.81
N ALA A 63 -13.94 -1.70 2.39
CA ALA A 63 -13.03 -0.63 2.04
C ALA A 63 -13.55 0.23 0.88
N PRO A 64 -13.41 1.57 0.97
CA PRO A 64 -13.67 2.48 -0.14
C PRO A 64 -12.94 2.06 -1.41
N GLN A 65 -13.58 2.21 -2.56
CA GLN A 65 -13.03 1.77 -3.85
C GLN A 65 -11.61 2.32 -4.11
N GLN A 66 -11.37 3.59 -3.75
CA GLN A 66 -10.09 4.26 -3.90
C GLN A 66 -8.93 3.65 -3.07
N LEU A 67 -9.23 2.81 -2.07
CA LEU A 67 -8.20 2.14 -1.26
C LEU A 67 -7.94 0.71 -1.73
N ARG A 68 -8.77 0.16 -2.62
CA ARG A 68 -8.68 -1.24 -3.05
C ARG A 68 -7.34 -1.57 -3.70
N GLY A 69 -6.76 -0.65 -4.49
CA GLY A 69 -5.41 -0.80 -5.03
C GLY A 69 -4.39 -0.96 -3.91
N TRP A 70 -4.37 -0.04 -2.94
CA TRP A 70 -3.45 -0.10 -1.79
C TRP A 70 -3.60 -1.39 -0.98
N LEU A 71 -4.82 -1.83 -0.69
CA LEU A 71 -5.08 -3.06 0.07
C LEU A 71 -4.67 -4.34 -0.68
N GLY A 72 -4.70 -4.32 -2.01
CA GLY A 72 -4.25 -5.43 -2.84
C GLY A 72 -2.73 -5.61 -2.88
N VAL A 73 -1.95 -4.63 -2.41
CA VAL A 73 -0.48 -4.70 -2.39
C VAL A 73 0.01 -5.83 -1.47
N ARG A 74 -0.65 -6.04 -0.32
CA ARG A 74 -0.31 -7.08 0.65
C ARG A 74 -0.12 -8.44 -0.01
N ASP A 75 -1.13 -8.88 -0.76
CA ASP A 75 -1.12 -10.22 -1.35
C ASP A 75 0.03 -10.38 -2.34
N LYS A 76 0.42 -9.31 -3.03
CA LYS A 76 1.57 -9.35 -3.95
C LYS A 76 2.89 -9.57 -3.20
N PHE A 77 3.09 -8.92 -2.05
CA PHE A 77 4.26 -9.17 -1.20
C PHE A 77 4.27 -10.57 -0.58
N LEU A 78 3.11 -11.05 -0.11
CA LEU A 78 3.02 -12.38 0.51
C LEU A 78 3.30 -13.51 -0.49
N HIS A 79 2.88 -13.36 -1.76
CA HIS A 79 3.13 -14.37 -2.80
C HIS A 79 4.51 -14.23 -3.48
N ALA A 80 5.20 -13.11 -3.29
CA ALA A 80 6.50 -12.85 -3.92
C ALA A 80 7.55 -12.27 -2.94
N PRO A 81 7.81 -12.93 -1.80
CA PRO A 81 8.64 -12.38 -0.73
C PRO A 81 10.11 -12.13 -1.11
N ASN A 82 10.60 -12.79 -2.17
CA ASN A 82 11.99 -12.72 -2.62
C ASN A 82 12.19 -11.85 -3.87
N GLN A 83 11.16 -11.14 -4.35
CA GLN A 83 11.29 -10.28 -5.53
C GLN A 83 11.93 -8.94 -5.17
N LYS A 84 13.01 -8.58 -5.87
CA LYS A 84 13.67 -7.25 -5.77
C LYS A 84 12.83 -6.12 -6.35
N ILE A 85 11.92 -6.44 -7.27
CA ILE A 85 11.02 -5.47 -7.91
C ILE A 85 9.64 -6.08 -7.92
N LEU A 86 8.68 -5.38 -7.31
CA LEU A 86 7.28 -5.74 -7.32
C LEU A 86 6.50 -4.72 -8.15
N ARG A 87 5.90 -5.18 -9.25
CA ARG A 87 4.97 -4.37 -10.06
C ARG A 87 3.57 -4.92 -9.90
N TYR A 88 2.64 -4.05 -9.57
CA TYR A 88 1.23 -4.37 -9.43
C TYR A 88 0.38 -3.31 -10.13
N VAL A 89 -0.61 -3.74 -10.90
CA VAL A 89 -1.56 -2.86 -11.60
C VAL A 89 -2.95 -3.20 -11.09
N ALA A 90 -3.67 -2.19 -10.62
CA ALA A 90 -5.04 -2.30 -10.15
C ALA A 90 -5.87 -1.19 -10.82
N ASN A 91 -6.71 -1.55 -11.79
CA ASN A 91 -7.44 -0.58 -12.62
C ASN A 91 -6.48 0.42 -13.29
N ASP A 92 -6.63 1.72 -12.99
CA ASP A 92 -5.79 2.82 -13.46
C ASP A 92 -4.60 3.13 -12.54
N GLU A 93 -4.43 2.37 -11.44
CA GLU A 93 -3.34 2.50 -10.50
C GLU A 93 -2.19 1.55 -10.87
N THR A 94 -0.97 2.09 -10.93
CA THR A 94 0.27 1.31 -11.06
C THR A 94 1.14 1.51 -9.84
N PHE A 95 1.48 0.40 -9.20
CA PHE A 95 2.39 0.31 -8.07
C PHE A 95 3.70 -0.35 -8.52
N LEU A 96 4.82 0.27 -8.19
CA LEU A 96 6.15 -0.25 -8.45
C LEU A 96 7.02 -0.06 -7.21
N PHE A 97 7.40 -1.16 -6.58
CA PHE A 97 8.30 -1.19 -5.44
C PHE A 97 9.65 -1.76 -5.86
N ARG A 98 10.73 -1.15 -5.36
CA ARG A 98 12.10 -1.65 -5.50
C ARG A 98 12.59 -1.90 -4.07
N LEU A 99 12.95 -3.15 -3.78
CA LEU A 99 13.27 -3.67 -2.45
C LEU A 99 14.72 -4.15 -2.40
#